data_AF-A0AAV7LTG5-F1
#
_entry.id   AF-A0AAV7LTG5-F1
#
_cell.length_a   1.000
_cell.length_b   1.000
_cell.length_c   1.000
_cell.angle_alpha   90.00
_cell.angle_beta   90.00
_cell.angle_gamma   90.00
#
_symmetry.space_group_name_H-M   'P 1'
#
loop_
_entity.id
_entity.type
_entity.pdbx_description
1 polymer ?
#
loop_
_entity_poly.entity_id
_entity_poly.type
_entity_poly.pdbx_seq_one_letter_code
_entity_poly.pdbx_strand_id
1 'polypeptide(L)'
;MRTLCSAPSPHVACLMCWDPEVVEDSEILSHRWQQSAVVCNREQPSAVVFNRELQSAVVFNREPQSAVVFNRELQSAVVFNRELQSAVVFNREPQSAVVFNREPQSAVVYNREPQSAVVYNREPQSAVGFNRELQSAVVLNRELQSAVVYNREQQRAVVFNREQQSAVVYNREQQSAVVFNRELQSAVVFNREPQSAVVFNRELQSAVVFNRELQSAVVYNREPQSAVVFNRELQSAVVFNRELQSAVVYNREPQSAVVFNRELQSAVVFNRELQSAVVYNREQQRAVVFNREQQSAVVYNREQQSAVVFNRELQSAVVYNREQ
;
A
#
# COMPACT_ATOMS: atom_id res chain seq x y z
N MET A 1 -53.24 -1.43 14.58
CA MET A 1 -53.87 -0.53 13.61
C MET A 1 -53.13 -0.70 12.28
N ARG A 2 -53.85 -1.09 11.22
CA ARG A 2 -53.29 -1.27 9.88
C ARG A 2 -52.97 0.09 9.29
N THR A 3 -51.69 0.39 9.07
CA THR A 3 -51.26 1.44 8.13
C THR A 3 -50.94 0.77 6.80
N LEU A 4 -51.86 0.95 5.84
CA LEU A 4 -51.61 0.73 4.43
C LEU A 4 -50.53 1.71 3.99
N CYS A 5 -49.31 1.22 3.75
CA CYS A 5 -48.33 1.97 2.97
C CYS A 5 -48.45 1.52 1.51
N SER A 6 -48.76 2.50 0.67
CA SER A 6 -48.81 2.44 -0.80
C SER A 6 -47.61 1.70 -1.38
N ALA A 7 -47.86 0.92 -2.45
CA ALA A 7 -46.86 0.22 -3.24
C ALA A 7 -45.61 1.11 -3.52
N PRO A 8 -44.38 0.58 -3.35
CA PRO A 8 -43.20 1.33 -3.77
C PRO A 8 -43.21 1.40 -5.30
N SER A 9 -42.84 2.56 -5.83
CA SER A 9 -42.55 2.73 -7.26
C SER A 9 -41.45 1.73 -7.68
N PRO A 10 -41.42 1.28 -8.95
CA PRO A 10 -40.52 0.22 -9.40
C PRO A 10 -39.03 0.64 -9.48
N HIS A 11 -38.61 1.71 -8.80
CA HIS A 11 -37.32 2.36 -9.02
C HIS A 11 -36.38 2.37 -7.80
N VAL A 12 -36.87 2.08 -6.59
CA VAL A 12 -36.02 1.95 -5.40
C VAL A 12 -36.62 0.88 -4.46
N ALA A 13 -35.93 -0.24 -4.29
CA ALA A 13 -36.25 -1.17 -3.21
C ALA A 13 -35.58 -0.66 -1.92
N CYS A 14 -36.29 0.15 -1.14
CA CYS A 14 -35.92 0.44 0.24
C CYS A 14 -36.56 -0.63 1.14
N LEU A 15 -35.76 -1.56 1.66
CA LEU A 15 -36.13 -2.26 2.90
C LEU A 15 -35.94 -1.24 4.03
N MET A 16 -37.05 -0.62 4.45
CA MET A 16 -37.08 0.21 5.65
C MET A 16 -36.85 -0.68 6.87
N CYS A 17 -36.02 -0.20 7.79
CA CYS A 17 -35.78 -0.77 9.12
C CYS A 17 -37.11 -1.26 9.74
N TRP A 18 -37.27 -2.57 9.92
CA TRP A 18 -38.40 -3.15 10.64
C TRP A 18 -37.94 -3.82 11.93
N ASP A 19 -38.85 -3.77 12.90
CA ASP A 19 -38.76 -4.13 14.32
C ASP A 19 -38.11 -5.49 14.64
N PRO A 20 -37.60 -5.68 15.88
CA PRO A 20 -36.80 -6.83 16.28
C PRO A 20 -37.69 -8.03 16.55
N GLU A 21 -38.10 -8.74 15.51
CA GLU A 21 -38.38 -10.17 15.65
C GLU A 21 -37.12 -10.93 15.27
N VAL A 22 -36.54 -11.59 16.27
CA VAL A 22 -35.38 -12.47 16.14
C VAL A 22 -35.66 -13.49 15.03
N VAL A 23 -35.07 -13.27 13.86
CA VAL A 23 -35.00 -14.26 12.79
C VAL A 23 -33.64 -14.95 12.94
N GLU A 24 -33.67 -16.20 13.39
CA GLU A 24 -32.48 -17.04 13.65
C GLU A 24 -31.74 -17.52 12.39
N ASP A 25 -32.11 -17.04 11.20
CA ASP A 25 -31.60 -17.58 9.93
C ASP A 25 -30.65 -16.60 9.20
N SER A 26 -29.58 -17.15 8.62
CA SER A 26 -28.66 -16.47 7.71
C SER A 26 -29.40 -15.81 6.55
N GLU A 27 -29.28 -14.48 6.39
CA GLU A 27 -29.95 -13.78 5.30
C GLU A 27 -29.09 -13.76 4.02
N ILE A 28 -29.60 -14.37 2.95
CA ILE A 28 -29.03 -14.28 1.60
C ILE A 28 -29.89 -13.32 0.79
N LEU A 29 -29.34 -12.13 0.51
CA LEU A 29 -29.99 -11.11 -0.30
C LEU A 29 -29.42 -11.11 -1.72
N SER A 30 -30.29 -11.18 -2.72
CA SER A 30 -29.89 -11.18 -4.13
C SER A 30 -30.71 -10.14 -4.91
N HIS A 31 -30.05 -9.09 -5.39
CA HIS A 31 -30.64 -8.02 -6.19
C HIS A 31 -30.18 -8.14 -7.65
N ARG A 32 -31.16 -8.16 -8.57
CA ARG A 32 -30.93 -8.23 -10.02
C ARG A 32 -31.92 -7.34 -10.76
N TRP A 33 -31.49 -6.66 -11.82
CA TRP A 33 -32.35 -5.85 -12.70
C TRP A 33 -33.08 -4.70 -11.99
N GLN A 34 -32.35 -3.88 -11.22
CA GLN A 34 -32.87 -2.67 -10.58
C GLN A 34 -31.97 -1.47 -10.92
N GLN A 35 -32.50 -0.25 -10.86
CA GLN A 35 -31.67 0.96 -10.99
C GLN A 35 -30.68 1.05 -9.83
N SER A 36 -31.16 0.88 -8.60
CA SER A 36 -30.33 0.98 -7.38
C SER A 36 -30.79 0.01 -6.29
N ALA A 37 -29.85 -0.49 -5.48
CA ALA A 37 -30.13 -1.30 -4.29
C ALA A 37 -29.49 -0.68 -3.04
N VAL A 38 -30.24 -0.62 -1.95
CA VAL A 38 -29.73 -0.27 -0.61
C VAL A 38 -30.07 -1.42 0.32
N VAL A 39 -29.03 -2.03 0.90
CA VAL A 39 -29.13 -3.20 1.78
C VAL A 39 -28.60 -2.82 3.15
N CYS A 40 -29.39 -3.09 4.19
CA CYS A 40 -29.05 -2.81 5.58
C CYS A 40 -29.18 -4.09 6.40
N ASN A 41 -28.05 -4.72 6.73
CA ASN A 41 -27.98 -5.91 7.57
C ASN A 41 -27.53 -5.49 8.97
N ARG A 42 -28.36 -5.74 9.97
CA ARG A 42 -28.11 -5.35 11.36
C ARG A 42 -28.36 -6.53 12.30
N GLU A 43 -27.42 -6.76 13.22
CA GLU A 43 -27.58 -7.70 14.34
C GLU A 43 -27.94 -9.15 13.92
N GLN A 44 -27.38 -9.62 12.80
CA GLN A 44 -27.57 -10.99 12.28
C GLN A 44 -26.32 -11.86 12.44
N PRO A 45 -26.43 -13.19 12.58
CA PRO A 45 -25.26 -14.05 12.67
C PRO A 45 -24.37 -13.97 11.42
N SER A 46 -24.97 -13.93 10.22
CA SER A 46 -24.23 -13.84 8.95
C SER A 46 -25.05 -13.14 7.88
N ALA A 47 -24.41 -12.26 7.11
CA ALA A 47 -25.03 -11.58 5.98
C ALA A 47 -24.32 -11.90 4.66
N VAL A 48 -25.06 -12.35 3.65
CA VAL A 48 -24.52 -12.56 2.30
C VAL A 48 -25.33 -11.76 1.29
N VAL A 49 -24.69 -10.82 0.60
CA VAL A 49 -25.34 -9.91 -0.35
C VAL A 49 -24.76 -10.09 -1.75
N PHE A 50 -25.64 -10.35 -2.73
CA PHE A 50 -25.32 -10.39 -4.15
C PHE A 50 -25.99 -9.24 -4.88
N ASN A 51 -25.20 -8.29 -5.38
CA ASN A 51 -25.65 -7.21 -6.24
C ASN A 51 -25.12 -7.43 -7.66
N ARG A 52 -26.01 -7.52 -8.64
CA ARG A 52 -25.64 -7.78 -10.02
C ARG A 52 -26.41 -6.89 -10.99
N GLU A 53 -25.68 -6.29 -11.94
CA GLU A 53 -26.26 -5.55 -13.07
C GLU A 53 -27.16 -4.39 -12.60
N LEU A 54 -26.65 -3.52 -11.72
CA LEU A 54 -27.34 -2.32 -11.20
C LEU A 54 -26.57 -1.06 -11.57
N GLN A 55 -27.22 0.11 -11.56
CA GLN A 55 -26.46 1.38 -11.64
C GLN A 55 -25.70 1.61 -10.33
N SER A 56 -26.36 1.44 -9.18
CA SER A 56 -25.70 1.62 -7.88
C SER A 56 -26.10 0.60 -6.83
N ALA A 57 -25.16 0.24 -5.96
CA ALA A 57 -25.43 -0.58 -4.78
C ALA A 57 -24.77 0.04 -3.55
N VAL A 58 -25.53 0.14 -2.45
CA VAL A 58 -25.03 0.54 -1.14
C VAL A 58 -25.37 -0.55 -0.14
N VAL A 59 -24.36 -1.11 0.53
CA VAL A 59 -24.54 -2.16 1.54
C VAL A 59 -24.01 -1.68 2.88
N PHE A 60 -24.85 -1.73 3.91
CA PHE A 60 -24.49 -1.48 5.30
C PHE A 60 -24.57 -2.79 6.08
N ASN A 61 -23.43 -3.28 6.57
CA ASN A 61 -23.35 -4.40 7.50
C ASN A 61 -22.91 -3.86 8.87
N ARG A 62 -23.79 -3.96 9.86
CA ARG A 62 -23.53 -3.49 11.22
C ARG A 62 -23.75 -4.61 12.23
N GLU A 63 -22.68 -4.96 12.94
CA GLU A 63 -22.69 -5.95 14.01
C GLU A 63 -23.04 -7.41 13.60
N PRO A 64 -22.89 -7.89 12.33
CA PRO A 64 -22.97 -9.33 12.09
C PRO A 64 -21.66 -10.03 12.47
N GLN A 65 -21.72 -11.33 12.82
CA GLN A 65 -20.46 -12.08 13.03
C GLN A 65 -19.66 -12.13 11.73
N SER A 66 -20.31 -12.35 10.59
CA SER A 66 -19.67 -12.36 9.28
C SER A 66 -20.50 -11.65 8.20
N ALA A 67 -19.83 -10.95 7.28
CA ALA A 67 -20.48 -10.39 6.09
C ALA A 67 -19.69 -10.70 4.82
N VAL A 68 -20.40 -11.14 3.78
CA VAL A 68 -19.85 -11.37 2.45
C VAL A 68 -20.67 -10.58 1.43
N VAL A 69 -20.02 -9.69 0.67
CA VAL A 69 -20.67 -8.88 -0.35
C VAL A 69 -20.06 -9.16 -1.71
N PHE A 70 -20.89 -9.52 -2.67
CA PHE A 70 -20.54 -9.70 -4.08
C PHE A 70 -21.22 -8.61 -4.91
N ASN A 71 -20.40 -7.72 -5.49
CA ASN A 71 -20.83 -6.68 -6.40
C ASN A 71 -20.30 -6.99 -7.80
N ARG A 72 -21.18 -7.13 -8.78
CA ARG A 72 -20.82 -7.45 -10.16
C ARG A 72 -21.50 -6.51 -11.16
N GLU A 73 -20.71 -5.98 -12.09
CA GLU A 73 -21.21 -5.18 -13.23
C GLU A 73 -22.08 -3.99 -12.76
N LEU A 74 -21.49 -3.10 -11.95
CA LEU A 74 -22.16 -1.92 -11.38
C LEU A 74 -21.57 -0.61 -11.94
N GLN A 75 -22.30 0.51 -11.93
CA GLN A 75 -21.60 1.81 -12.07
C GLN A 75 -20.91 2.20 -10.76
N SER A 76 -21.60 2.05 -9.63
CA SER A 76 -21.05 2.38 -8.31
C SER A 76 -21.40 1.34 -7.26
N ALA A 77 -20.40 0.93 -6.48
CA ALA A 77 -20.56 0.03 -5.35
C ALA A 77 -20.00 0.68 -4.08
N VAL A 78 -20.81 0.80 -3.03
CA VAL A 78 -20.36 1.29 -1.72
C VAL A 78 -20.71 0.26 -0.65
N VAL A 79 -19.71 -0.17 0.12
CA VAL A 79 -19.90 -1.14 1.20
C VAL A 79 -19.36 -0.56 2.51
N PHE A 80 -20.20 -0.55 3.54
CA PHE A 80 -19.84 -0.19 4.90
C PHE A 80 -19.95 -1.43 5.79
N ASN A 81 -18.83 -1.83 6.38
CA ASN A 81 -18.74 -2.94 7.33
C ASN A 81 -18.29 -2.36 8.68
N ARG A 82 -19.10 -2.54 9.72
CA ARG A 82 -18.82 -2.05 11.07
C ARG A 82 -18.99 -3.15 12.12
N GLU A 83 -17.97 -3.32 12.96
CA GLU A 83 -17.99 -4.19 14.16
C GLU A 83 -18.29 -5.68 13.82
N LEU A 84 -17.46 -6.30 12.96
CA LEU A 84 -17.62 -7.71 12.54
C LEU A 84 -16.48 -8.61 13.05
N GLN A 85 -16.66 -9.93 13.08
CA GLN A 85 -15.51 -10.84 13.13
C GLN A 85 -14.81 -10.89 11.77
N SER A 86 -15.57 -11.04 10.69
CA SER A 86 -15.02 -11.12 9.33
C SER A 86 -15.86 -10.36 8.30
N ALA A 87 -15.18 -9.56 7.47
CA ALA A 87 -15.78 -8.89 6.32
C ALA A 87 -15.05 -9.29 5.03
N VAL A 88 -15.79 -9.79 4.04
CA VAL A 88 -15.25 -10.11 2.72
C VAL A 88 -16.04 -9.38 1.65
N VAL A 89 -15.36 -8.60 0.82
CA VAL A 89 -15.99 -7.85 -0.27
C VAL A 89 -15.34 -8.19 -1.60
N PHE A 90 -16.16 -8.64 -2.56
CA PHE A 90 -15.77 -8.89 -3.93
C PHE A 90 -16.44 -7.89 -4.86
N ASN A 91 -15.64 -7.05 -5.49
CA ASN A 91 -16.07 -6.10 -6.51
C ASN A 91 -15.49 -6.54 -7.85
N ARG A 92 -16.36 -6.94 -8.78
CA ARG A 92 -15.98 -7.36 -10.13
C ARG A 92 -16.63 -6.44 -11.16
N GLU A 93 -15.80 -5.76 -11.93
CA GLU A 93 -16.21 -4.89 -13.03
C GLU A 93 -17.15 -3.72 -12.62
N PRO A 94 -17.07 -3.09 -11.42
CA PRO A 94 -17.80 -1.83 -11.20
C PRO A 94 -17.04 -0.64 -11.80
N GLN A 95 -17.68 0.44 -12.26
CA GLN A 95 -16.90 1.64 -12.64
C GLN A 95 -16.16 2.23 -11.41
N SER A 96 -16.84 2.31 -10.27
CA SER A 96 -16.27 2.76 -9.00
C SER A 96 -16.65 1.82 -7.86
N ALA A 97 -15.68 1.49 -7.00
CA ALA A 97 -15.89 0.72 -5.78
C ALA A 97 -15.31 1.44 -4.56
N VAL A 98 -16.10 1.57 -3.50
CA VAL A 98 -15.68 2.13 -2.22
C VAL A 98 -16.02 1.16 -1.09
N VAL A 99 -15.03 0.78 -0.30
CA VAL A 99 -15.22 -0.13 0.84
C VAL A 99 -14.68 0.51 2.11
N PHE A 100 -15.55 0.63 3.11
CA PHE A 100 -15.21 1.09 4.44
C PHE A 100 -15.35 -0.06 5.44
N ASN A 101 -14.24 -0.46 6.05
CA ASN A 101 -14.19 -1.44 7.10
C ASN A 101 -13.76 -0.76 8.39
N ARG A 102 -14.65 -0.73 9.39
CA ARG A 102 -14.40 -0.15 10.70
C ARG A 102 -14.53 -1.21 11.79
N GLU A 103 -13.45 -1.45 12.51
CA GLU A 103 -13.40 -2.37 13.64
C GLU A 103 -13.78 -3.84 13.32
N PRO A 104 -13.54 -4.43 12.12
CA PRO A 104 -13.67 -5.89 11.99
C PRO A 104 -12.42 -6.60 12.52
N GLN A 105 -12.50 -7.84 13.04
CA GLN A 105 -11.26 -8.57 13.35
C GLN A 105 -10.44 -8.84 12.08
N SER A 106 -11.09 -9.24 10.99
CA SER A 106 -10.47 -9.43 9.69
C SER A 106 -11.28 -8.81 8.55
N ALA A 107 -10.61 -8.11 7.64
CA ALA A 107 -11.20 -7.57 6.42
C ALA A 107 -10.44 -8.03 5.18
N VAL A 108 -11.16 -8.54 4.19
CA VAL A 108 -10.61 -8.91 2.89
C VAL A 108 -11.39 -8.22 1.77
N VAL A 109 -10.68 -7.51 0.90
CA VAL A 109 -11.29 -6.80 -0.23
C VAL A 109 -10.62 -7.22 -1.52
N TYR A 110 -11.42 -7.68 -2.48
CA TYR A 110 -11.01 -8.02 -3.83
C TYR A 110 -11.68 -7.07 -4.82
N ASN A 111 -10.88 -6.26 -5.50
CA ASN A 111 -11.31 -5.40 -6.60
C ASN A 111 -10.69 -5.91 -7.90
N ARG A 112 -11.53 -6.32 -8.85
CA ARG A 112 -11.11 -6.78 -10.17
C ARG A 112 -11.79 -5.96 -11.24
N GLU A 113 -10.97 -5.33 -12.09
CA GLU A 113 -11.42 -4.57 -13.26
C GLU A 113 -12.28 -3.30 -12.99
N PRO A 114 -12.22 -2.59 -11.83
CA PRO A 114 -12.87 -1.29 -11.76
C PRO A 114 -12.03 -0.15 -12.34
N GLN A 115 -12.68 0.94 -12.76
CA GLN A 115 -11.92 2.16 -13.12
C GLN A 115 -11.25 2.74 -11.88
N SER A 116 -11.97 2.83 -10.77
CA SER A 116 -11.43 3.28 -9.48
C SER A 116 -11.86 2.41 -8.31
N ALA A 117 -10.95 2.21 -7.37
CA ALA A 117 -11.25 1.57 -6.10
C ALA A 117 -10.65 2.34 -4.92
N VAL A 118 -11.45 2.51 -3.86
CA VAL A 118 -11.01 3.08 -2.58
C VAL A 118 -11.33 2.09 -1.48
N VAL A 119 -10.32 1.71 -0.71
CA VAL A 119 -10.48 0.82 0.45
C VAL A 119 -9.98 1.56 1.69
N TYR A 120 -10.85 1.69 2.69
CA TYR A 120 -10.53 2.28 3.97
C TYR A 120 -10.72 1.24 5.07
N ASN A 121 -9.63 0.88 5.74
CA ASN A 121 -9.61 -0.02 6.89
C ASN A 121 -9.18 0.76 8.13
N ARG A 122 -10.04 0.79 9.15
CA ARG A 122 -9.76 1.43 10.43
C ARG A 122 -9.97 0.45 11.56
N GLU A 123 -8.94 0.27 12.36
CA GLU A 123 -8.95 -0.57 13.56
C GLU A 123 -9.21 -2.09 13.36
N PRO A 124 -8.92 -2.76 12.20
CA PRO A 124 -8.95 -4.21 12.19
C PRO A 124 -7.68 -4.86 12.74
N GLN A 125 -7.77 -6.11 13.21
CA GLN A 125 -6.55 -6.86 13.52
C GLN A 125 -5.78 -7.17 12.24
N SER A 126 -6.48 -7.58 11.18
CA SER A 126 -5.89 -7.89 9.87
C SER A 126 -6.69 -7.29 8.73
N ALA A 127 -6.00 -6.74 7.72
CA ALA A 127 -6.61 -6.34 6.47
C ALA A 127 -5.81 -6.85 5.26
N VAL A 128 -6.52 -7.39 4.28
CA VAL A 128 -5.94 -7.84 3.01
C VAL A 128 -6.69 -7.21 1.85
N GLY A 129 -5.96 -6.52 0.97
CA GLY A 129 -6.50 -5.89 -0.23
C GLY A 129 -5.88 -6.46 -1.50
N PHE A 130 -6.70 -6.90 -2.44
CA PHE A 130 -6.27 -7.31 -3.79
C PHE A 130 -6.94 -6.41 -4.83
N ASN A 131 -6.14 -5.67 -5.58
CA ASN A 131 -6.61 -4.77 -6.63
C ASN A 131 -5.94 -5.15 -7.95
N ARG A 132 -6.74 -5.57 -8.94
CA ARG A 132 -6.25 -6.07 -10.22
C ARG A 132 -6.92 -5.38 -11.40
N GLU A 133 -6.12 -4.89 -12.36
CA GLU A 133 -6.58 -4.29 -13.62
C GLU A 133 -7.40 -3.00 -13.40
N LEU A 134 -6.81 -1.99 -12.73
CA LEU A 134 -7.48 -0.71 -12.38
C LEU A 134 -6.83 0.50 -13.04
N GLN A 135 -7.58 1.58 -13.25
CA GLN A 135 -6.93 2.87 -13.51
C GLN A 135 -6.34 3.43 -12.21
N SER A 136 -7.10 3.43 -11.12
CA SER A 136 -6.65 3.98 -9.84
C SER A 136 -7.08 3.15 -8.64
N ALA A 137 -6.14 2.85 -7.74
CA ALA A 137 -6.42 2.24 -6.45
C ALA A 137 -5.89 3.12 -5.31
N VAL A 138 -6.73 3.36 -4.30
CA VAL A 138 -6.33 4.00 -3.04
C VAL A 138 -6.65 3.08 -1.88
N VAL A 139 -5.64 2.72 -1.10
CA VAL A 139 -5.80 1.91 0.12
C VAL A 139 -5.31 2.69 1.32
N LEU A 140 -6.18 2.85 2.31
CA LEU A 140 -5.94 3.57 3.55
C LEU A 140 -6.11 2.59 4.72
N ASN A 141 -5.03 2.24 5.40
CA ASN A 141 -5.04 1.37 6.57
C ASN A 141 -4.56 2.15 7.79
N ARG A 142 -5.38 2.19 8.85
CA ARG A 142 -5.10 2.93 10.08
C ARG A 142 -5.36 2.09 11.33
N GLU A 143 -4.37 2.01 12.22
CA GLU A 143 -4.48 1.35 13.53
C GLU A 143 -4.69 -0.17 13.40
N LEU A 144 -3.79 -0.88 12.70
CA LEU A 144 -3.89 -2.34 12.43
C LEU A 144 -2.77 -3.14 13.10
N GLN A 145 -2.96 -4.43 13.36
CA GLN A 145 -1.79 -5.29 13.62
C GLN A 145 -1.07 -5.60 12.30
N SER A 146 -1.80 -6.01 11.27
CA SER A 146 -1.20 -6.37 9.97
C SER A 146 -2.02 -5.90 8.77
N ALA A 147 -1.32 -5.40 7.75
CA ALA A 147 -1.90 -5.04 6.47
C ALA A 147 -1.12 -5.69 5.32
N VAL A 148 -1.83 -6.30 4.37
CA VAL A 148 -1.24 -6.80 3.13
C VAL A 148 -1.99 -6.23 1.93
N VAL A 149 -1.28 -5.57 1.02
CA VAL A 149 -1.87 -4.95 -0.17
C VAL A 149 -1.18 -5.48 -1.41
N TYR A 150 -1.95 -6.04 -2.34
CA TYR A 150 -1.51 -6.48 -3.65
C TYR A 150 -2.18 -5.62 -4.73
N ASN A 151 -1.37 -4.87 -5.46
CA ASN A 151 -1.80 -4.07 -6.61
C ASN A 151 -1.13 -4.59 -7.87
N ARG A 152 -1.92 -5.01 -8.85
CA ARG A 152 -1.43 -5.57 -10.12
C ARG A 152 -2.08 -4.88 -11.30
N GLU A 153 -1.27 -4.54 -12.30
CA GLU A 153 -1.72 -4.02 -13.60
C GLU A 153 -2.57 -2.74 -13.41
N GLN A 154 -1.94 -1.65 -12.95
CA GLN A 154 -2.64 -0.40 -12.63
C GLN A 154 -1.99 0.83 -13.23
N GLN A 155 -2.75 1.88 -13.56
CA GLN A 155 -2.08 3.15 -13.86
C GLN A 155 -1.52 3.77 -12.58
N ARG A 156 -2.31 3.86 -11.51
CA ARG A 156 -1.91 4.49 -10.24
C ARG A 156 -2.32 3.66 -9.04
N ALA A 157 -1.36 3.42 -8.14
CA ALA A 157 -1.61 2.84 -6.83
C ALA A 157 -1.11 3.77 -5.74
N VAL A 158 -1.96 4.08 -4.76
CA VAL A 158 -1.57 4.82 -3.56
C VAL A 158 -1.93 4.02 -2.33
N VAL A 159 -0.94 3.74 -1.48
CA VAL A 159 -1.14 2.99 -0.23
C VAL A 159 -0.65 3.84 0.95
N PHE A 160 -1.51 4.02 1.94
CA PHE A 160 -1.19 4.66 3.20
C PHE A 160 -1.38 3.66 4.34
N ASN A 161 -0.31 3.39 5.08
CA ASN A 161 -0.31 2.59 6.30
C ASN A 161 0.12 3.49 7.46
N ARG A 162 -0.72 3.55 8.50
CA ARG A 162 -0.47 4.35 9.69
C ARG A 162 -0.72 3.54 10.95
N GLU A 163 0.20 3.63 11.91
CA GLU A 163 0.07 3.07 13.25
C GLU A 163 -0.19 1.54 13.19
N GLN A 164 0.82 0.76 12.79
CA GLN A 164 0.66 -0.70 12.64
C GLN A 164 1.86 -1.51 13.13
N GLN A 165 1.68 -2.80 13.44
CA GLN A 165 2.85 -3.67 13.68
C GLN A 165 3.55 -4.02 12.36
N SER A 166 2.79 -4.39 11.32
CA SER A 166 3.37 -4.80 10.04
C SER A 166 2.55 -4.36 8.84
N ALA A 167 3.24 -3.90 7.80
CA ALA A 167 2.67 -3.66 6.48
C ALA A 167 3.49 -4.33 5.38
N VAL A 168 2.81 -5.01 4.46
CA VAL A 168 3.42 -5.56 3.25
C VAL A 168 2.67 -5.04 2.03
N VAL A 169 3.40 -4.40 1.11
CA VAL A 169 2.83 -3.84 -0.12
C VAL A 169 3.53 -4.43 -1.34
N TYR A 170 2.76 -5.00 -2.24
CA TYR A 170 3.22 -5.50 -3.53
C TYR A 170 2.58 -4.70 -4.65
N ASN A 171 3.40 -3.99 -5.41
CA ASN A 171 3.01 -3.27 -6.62
C ASN A 171 3.68 -3.91 -7.82
N ARG A 172 2.87 -4.37 -8.78
CA ARG A 172 3.35 -5.02 -10.00
C ARG A 172 2.74 -4.36 -11.24
N GLU A 173 3.58 -4.06 -12.22
CA GLU A 173 3.18 -3.57 -13.55
C GLU A 173 2.31 -2.30 -13.43
N GLN A 174 2.91 -1.18 -13.02
CA GLN A 174 2.19 0.09 -12.82
C GLN A 174 2.80 1.28 -13.59
N GLN A 175 2.03 2.34 -13.85
CA GLN A 175 2.69 3.60 -14.26
C GLN A 175 3.27 4.32 -13.03
N SER A 176 2.51 4.38 -11.92
CA SER A 176 2.98 5.02 -10.69
C SER A 176 2.53 4.28 -9.44
N ALA A 177 3.49 3.99 -8.57
CA ALA A 177 3.28 3.41 -7.25
C ALA A 177 3.69 4.43 -6.18
N VAL A 178 2.81 4.75 -5.24
CA VAL A 178 3.14 5.59 -4.08
C VAL A 178 2.76 4.88 -2.80
N VAL A 179 3.75 4.72 -1.90
CA VAL A 179 3.55 4.06 -0.60
C VAL A 179 3.99 4.98 0.52
N PHE A 180 3.11 5.21 1.48
CA PHE A 180 3.39 5.95 2.71
C PHE A 180 3.20 5.03 3.92
N ASN A 181 4.27 4.87 4.69
CA ASN A 181 4.32 4.07 5.90
C ASN A 181 4.72 4.99 7.06
N ARG A 182 3.87 5.08 8.07
CA ARG A 182 4.10 5.94 9.24
C ARG A 182 3.84 5.16 10.53
N GLU A 183 4.78 5.27 11.48
CA GLU A 183 4.64 4.70 12.83
C GLU A 183 4.37 3.18 12.77
N LEU A 184 5.32 2.42 12.18
CA LEU A 184 5.23 0.96 12.11
C LEU A 184 6.38 0.25 12.81
N GLN A 185 6.17 -0.98 13.30
CA GLN A 185 7.33 -1.82 13.65
C GLN A 185 8.06 -2.27 12.37
N SER A 186 7.33 -2.80 11.39
CA SER A 186 7.94 -3.28 10.14
C SER A 186 7.15 -2.88 8.90
N ALA A 187 7.86 -2.50 7.84
CA ALA A 187 7.27 -2.32 6.52
C ALA A 187 8.12 -3.00 5.45
N VAL A 188 7.47 -3.73 4.56
CA VAL A 188 8.09 -4.35 3.39
C VAL A 188 7.36 -3.89 2.14
N VAL A 189 8.09 -3.30 1.19
CA VAL A 189 7.53 -2.81 -0.08
C VAL A 189 8.25 -3.46 -1.24
N PHE A 190 7.48 -4.09 -2.14
CA PHE A 190 7.95 -4.66 -3.38
C PHE A 190 7.33 -3.90 -4.55
N ASN A 191 8.19 -3.26 -5.36
CA ASN A 191 7.82 -2.61 -6.60
C ASN A 191 8.50 -3.35 -7.74
N ARG A 192 7.70 -4.01 -8.59
CA ARG A 192 8.17 -4.78 -9.75
C ARG A 192 7.57 -4.22 -11.02
N GLU A 193 8.43 -3.75 -11.92
CA GLU A 193 8.03 -3.23 -13.22
C GLU A 193 7.10 -1.99 -13.21
N PRO A 194 7.10 -1.05 -12.21
CA PRO A 194 6.45 0.22 -12.42
C PRO A 194 7.32 1.21 -13.22
N GLN A 195 6.73 2.16 -13.95
CA GLN A 195 7.52 3.26 -14.53
C GLN A 195 8.13 4.13 -13.42
N SER A 196 7.34 4.44 -12.38
CA SER A 196 7.78 5.23 -11.23
C SER A 196 7.33 4.61 -9.91
N ALA A 197 8.20 4.59 -8.91
CA ALA A 197 7.84 4.24 -7.54
C ALA A 197 8.37 5.27 -6.54
N VAL A 198 7.53 5.66 -5.60
CA VAL A 198 7.89 6.53 -4.49
C VAL A 198 7.49 5.87 -3.18
N VAL A 199 8.45 5.72 -2.27
CA VAL A 199 8.23 5.11 -0.96
C VAL A 199 8.67 6.07 0.14
N PHE A 200 7.77 6.39 1.06
CA PHE A 200 8.03 7.19 2.25
C PHE A 200 7.85 6.33 3.49
N ASN A 201 8.91 6.12 4.25
CA ASN A 201 8.91 5.46 5.55
C ASN A 201 9.28 6.47 6.63
N ARG A 202 8.42 6.63 7.63
CA ARG A 202 8.62 7.57 8.75
C ARG A 202 8.37 6.90 10.09
N GLU A 203 9.35 6.95 10.98
CA GLU A 203 9.26 6.42 12.37
C GLU A 203 8.98 4.90 12.37
N LEU A 204 9.95 4.09 11.89
CA LEU A 204 9.82 2.61 11.85
C LEU A 204 10.91 1.90 12.68
N GLN A 205 10.68 0.66 13.10
CA GLN A 205 11.81 -0.18 13.58
C GLN A 205 12.61 -0.71 12.37
N SER A 206 11.92 -1.24 11.36
CA SER A 206 12.55 -1.74 10.15
C SER A 206 11.77 -1.42 8.88
N ALA A 207 12.48 -0.96 7.85
CA ALA A 207 11.95 -0.75 6.51
C ALA A 207 12.76 -1.55 5.48
N VAL A 208 12.08 -2.32 4.65
CA VAL A 208 12.70 -3.03 3.52
C VAL A 208 11.99 -2.65 2.23
N VAL A 209 12.74 -2.16 1.25
CA VAL A 209 12.21 -1.75 -0.05
C VAL A 209 12.94 -2.48 -1.16
N PHE A 210 12.19 -3.14 -2.04
CA PHE A 210 12.69 -3.78 -3.25
C PHE A 210 12.10 -3.09 -4.48
N ASN A 211 12.95 -2.50 -5.32
CA ASN A 211 12.59 -1.95 -6.62
C ASN A 211 13.31 -2.74 -7.72
N ARG A 212 12.55 -3.26 -8.68
CA ARG A 212 13.07 -4.06 -9.78
C ARG A 212 12.45 -3.64 -11.11
N GLU A 213 13.29 -3.29 -12.09
CA GLU A 213 12.91 -3.00 -13.48
C GLU A 213 12.03 -1.72 -13.60
N LEU A 214 12.49 -0.58 -13.06
CA LEU A 214 11.78 0.72 -13.13
C LEU A 214 12.53 1.77 -13.94
N GLN A 215 11.84 2.80 -14.42
CA GLN A 215 12.52 4.00 -14.90
C GLN A 215 13.06 4.81 -13.70
N SER A 216 12.22 5.06 -12.69
CA SER A 216 12.62 5.85 -11.53
C SER A 216 12.12 5.27 -10.21
N ALA A 217 13.00 5.28 -9.21
CA ALA A 217 12.66 4.93 -7.83
C ALA A 217 13.13 6.04 -6.88
N VAL A 218 12.24 6.50 -6.01
CA VAL A 218 12.57 7.43 -4.92
C VAL A 218 12.18 6.79 -3.60
N VAL A 219 13.14 6.63 -2.70
CA VAL A 219 12.91 6.09 -1.35
C VAL A 219 13.34 7.12 -0.32
N TYR A 220 12.43 7.47 0.58
CA TYR A 220 12.67 8.38 1.68
C TYR A 220 12.43 7.65 3.00
N ASN A 221 13.51 7.48 3.78
CA ASN A 221 13.51 6.89 5.10
C ASN A 221 13.86 7.97 6.12
N ARG A 222 12.93 8.31 7.00
CA ARG A 222 13.13 9.27 8.08
C ARG A 222 12.86 8.63 9.42
N GLU A 223 13.87 8.62 10.27
CA GLU A 223 13.81 8.09 11.62
C GLU A 223 13.46 6.57 11.74
N PRO A 224 13.78 5.65 10.77
CA PRO A 224 13.74 4.24 11.12
C PRO A 224 14.99 3.78 11.90
N GLN A 225 14.90 2.75 12.74
CA GLN A 225 16.13 2.17 13.32
C GLN A 225 16.99 1.52 12.24
N SER A 226 16.37 0.76 11.34
CA SER A 226 17.03 0.10 10.21
C SER A 226 16.29 0.31 8.89
N ALA A 227 17.02 0.57 7.82
CA ALA A 227 16.48 0.60 6.47
C ALA A 227 17.36 -0.20 5.50
N VAL A 228 16.71 -1.03 4.69
CA VAL A 228 17.36 -1.78 3.61
C VAL A 228 16.65 -1.47 2.30
N VAL A 229 17.41 -1.01 1.30
CA VAL A 229 16.88 -0.67 -0.03
C VAL A 229 17.63 -1.47 -1.08
N PHE A 230 16.90 -2.26 -1.85
CA PHE A 230 17.39 -3.01 -3.01
C PHE A 230 16.82 -2.41 -4.28
N ASN A 231 17.71 -2.02 -5.18
CA ASN A 231 17.43 -1.39 -6.45
C ASN A 231 18.11 -2.21 -7.55
N ARG A 232 17.31 -2.75 -8.48
CA ARG A 232 17.81 -3.57 -9.58
C ARG A 232 17.27 -3.07 -10.92
N GLU A 233 18.15 -2.89 -11.89
CA GLU A 233 17.80 -2.58 -13.29
C GLU A 233 16.92 -1.31 -13.37
N LEU A 234 17.47 -0.14 -13.01
CA LEU A 234 16.75 1.14 -12.99
C LEU A 234 17.39 2.18 -13.93
N GLN A 235 16.65 3.16 -14.44
CA GLN A 235 17.31 4.33 -15.05
C GLN A 235 17.83 5.29 -13.96
N SER A 236 17.03 5.55 -12.94
CA SER A 236 17.40 6.42 -11.82
C SER A 236 16.90 5.88 -10.49
N ALA A 237 17.79 5.87 -9.50
CA ALA A 237 17.48 5.56 -8.12
C ALA A 237 17.90 6.70 -7.20
N VAL A 238 16.99 7.19 -6.37
CA VAL A 238 17.31 8.19 -5.35
C VAL A 238 16.88 7.65 -3.98
N VAL A 239 17.83 7.57 -3.05
CA VAL A 239 17.58 7.11 -1.69
C VAL A 239 17.99 8.20 -0.71
N PHE A 240 17.06 8.61 0.15
CA PHE A 240 17.29 9.54 1.25
C PHE A 240 17.10 8.80 2.57
N ASN A 241 18.15 8.72 3.38
CA ASN A 241 18.12 8.22 4.75
C ASN A 241 18.49 9.34 5.71
N ARG A 242 17.63 9.58 6.70
CA ARG A 242 17.82 10.63 7.71
C ARG A 242 17.52 10.10 9.10
N GLU A 243 18.49 10.22 10.01
CA GLU A 243 18.34 9.89 11.44
C GLU A 243 18.09 8.38 11.69
N LEU A 244 18.96 7.48 11.17
CA LEU A 244 18.85 6.02 11.40
C LEU A 244 20.02 5.48 12.22
N GLN A 245 19.85 4.31 12.83
CA GLN A 245 21.00 3.56 13.34
C GLN A 245 21.74 2.88 12.19
N SER A 246 21.03 2.23 11.27
CA SER A 246 21.65 1.51 10.16
C SER A 246 20.92 1.70 8.84
N ALA A 247 21.68 1.92 7.77
CA ALA A 247 21.18 1.95 6.40
C ALA A 247 22.01 1.03 5.51
N VAL A 248 21.34 0.17 4.74
CA VAL A 248 21.97 -0.64 3.68
C VAL A 248 21.29 -0.33 2.36
N VAL A 249 22.06 0.12 1.38
CA VAL A 249 21.58 0.39 0.03
C VAL A 249 22.33 -0.47 -0.96
N TYR A 250 21.60 -1.27 -1.74
CA TYR A 250 22.15 -2.12 -2.79
C TYR A 250 21.58 -1.69 -4.14
N ASN A 251 22.45 -1.17 -5.00
CA ASN A 251 22.15 -0.77 -6.35
C ASN A 251 22.87 -1.70 -7.33
N ARG A 252 22.11 -2.44 -8.13
CA ARG A 252 22.64 -3.32 -9.18
C ARG A 252 22.08 -2.93 -10.53
N GLU A 253 22.98 -2.59 -11.44
CA GLU A 253 22.65 -2.24 -12.82
C GLU A 253 21.73 -1.00 -12.99
N PRO A 254 21.70 0.05 -12.12
CA PRO A 254 21.04 1.28 -12.52
C PRO A 254 21.93 2.17 -13.39
N GLN A 255 21.35 2.96 -14.31
CA GLN A 255 22.13 3.98 -15.04
C GLN A 255 22.66 5.04 -14.08
N SER A 256 21.82 5.53 -13.19
CA SER A 256 22.19 6.52 -12.17
C SER A 256 21.66 6.15 -10.78
N ALA A 257 22.49 6.32 -9.76
CA ALA A 257 22.08 6.19 -8.37
C ALA A 257 22.59 7.36 -7.52
N VAL A 258 21.71 7.92 -6.71
CA VAL A 258 22.03 8.96 -5.74
C VAL A 258 21.59 8.50 -4.36
N VAL A 259 22.52 8.49 -3.41
CA VAL A 259 22.26 8.11 -2.02
C VAL A 259 22.65 9.25 -1.10
N PHE A 260 21.68 9.78 -0.36
CA PHE A 260 21.86 10.78 0.67
C PHE A 260 21.63 10.17 2.03
N ASN A 261 22.63 10.27 2.88
CA ASN A 261 22.68 9.65 4.17
C ASN A 261 23.09 10.70 5.21
N ARG A 262 22.17 11.07 6.10
CA ARG A 262 22.37 12.11 7.11
C ARG A 262 22.11 11.57 8.52
N GLU A 263 23.02 11.85 9.44
CA GLU A 263 22.87 11.54 10.87
C GLU A 263 22.65 10.04 11.09
N LEU A 264 23.66 9.22 10.77
CA LEU A 264 23.59 7.75 10.84
C LEU A 264 24.66 7.17 11.76
N GLN A 265 24.40 6.06 12.44
CA GLN A 265 25.51 5.33 13.08
C GLN A 265 26.30 4.54 12.03
N SER A 266 25.61 3.78 11.18
CA SER A 266 26.24 3.01 10.11
C SER A 266 25.49 3.13 8.78
N ALA A 267 26.24 3.35 7.70
CA ALA A 267 25.73 3.28 6.34
C ALA A 267 26.60 2.34 5.50
N VAL A 268 25.97 1.44 4.76
CA VAL A 268 26.62 0.60 3.76
C VAL A 268 25.94 0.81 2.41
N VAL A 269 26.72 1.19 1.41
CA VAL A 269 26.24 1.40 0.03
C VAL A 269 27.02 0.48 -0.90
N PHE A 270 26.31 -0.42 -1.57
CA PHE A 270 26.85 -1.27 -2.62
C PHE A 270 26.31 -0.83 -3.97
N ASN A 271 27.19 -0.44 -4.87
CA ASN A 271 26.86 -0.09 -6.24
C ASN A 271 27.63 -1.03 -7.19
N ARG A 272 26.91 -1.71 -8.07
CA ARG A 272 27.46 -2.64 -9.06
C ARG A 272 26.93 -2.34 -10.45
N GLU A 273 27.82 -2.15 -11.42
CA GLU A 273 27.50 -1.98 -12.84
C GLU A 273 26.67 -0.69 -13.10
N LEU A 274 27.19 0.48 -12.70
CA LEU A 274 26.50 1.79 -12.87
C LEU A 274 27.19 2.69 -13.88
N GLN A 275 26.45 3.57 -14.56
CA GLN A 275 27.10 4.68 -15.28
C GLN A 275 27.55 5.76 -14.30
N SER A 276 26.67 6.18 -13.39
CA SER A 276 26.97 7.23 -12.41
C SER A 276 26.44 6.89 -11.02
N ALA A 277 27.28 7.08 -10.00
CA ALA A 277 26.91 6.97 -8.60
C ALA A 277 27.31 8.23 -7.83
N VAL A 278 26.37 8.80 -7.07
CA VAL A 278 26.65 9.88 -6.12
C VAL A 278 26.24 9.44 -4.72
N VAL A 279 27.18 9.44 -3.79
CA VAL A 279 26.94 9.10 -2.38
C VAL A 279 27.32 10.30 -1.53
N TYR A 280 26.35 10.83 -0.78
CA TYR A 280 26.54 11.91 0.17
C TYR A 280 26.28 11.39 1.59
N ASN A 281 27.33 11.38 2.39
CA ASN A 281 27.31 10.99 3.80
C ASN A 281 27.66 12.20 4.66
N ARG A 282 26.77 12.55 5.59
CA ARG A 282 26.96 13.62 6.56
C ARG A 282 26.69 13.11 7.96
N GLU A 283 27.59 13.43 8.89
CA GLU A 283 27.44 13.14 10.33
C GLU A 283 27.20 11.64 10.58
N GLN A 284 28.22 10.80 10.39
CA GLN A 284 28.10 9.36 10.67
C GLN A 284 29.29 8.78 11.43
N GLN A 285 29.08 7.68 12.14
CA GLN A 285 30.18 6.96 12.78
C GLN A 285 30.92 6.09 11.76
N ARG A 286 30.19 5.36 10.91
CA ARG A 286 30.78 4.43 9.94
C ARG A 286 30.07 4.50 8.59
N ALA A 287 30.83 4.84 7.56
CA ALA A 287 30.39 4.77 6.17
C ALA A 287 31.21 3.72 5.40
N VAL A 288 30.55 2.78 4.74
CA VAL A 288 31.19 1.86 3.79
C VAL A 288 30.55 2.02 2.43
N VAL A 289 31.34 2.37 1.43
CA VAL A 289 30.89 2.48 0.04
C VAL A 289 31.70 1.50 -0.81
N PHE A 290 31.01 0.58 -1.48
CA PHE A 290 31.59 -0.36 -2.42
C PHE A 290 31.06 -0.05 -3.81
N ASN A 291 31.96 0.30 -4.72
CA ASN A 291 31.65 0.55 -6.12
C ASN A 291 32.42 -0.47 -6.98
N ARG A 292 31.68 -1.14 -7.86
CA ARG A 292 32.25 -2.08 -8.83
C ARG A 292 31.72 -1.77 -10.23
N GLU A 293 32.63 -1.70 -11.19
CA GLU A 293 32.32 -1.55 -12.63
C GLU A 293 31.47 -0.30 -12.88
N GLN A 294 32.08 0.90 -12.81
CA GLN A 294 31.35 2.16 -13.06
C GLN A 294 32.11 3.15 -13.95
N GLN A 295 31.38 4.02 -14.65
CA GLN A 295 32.00 5.12 -15.40
C GLN A 295 32.38 6.28 -14.47
N SER A 296 31.48 6.70 -13.59
CA SER A 296 31.72 7.80 -12.66
C SER A 296 31.19 7.52 -11.26
N ALA A 297 31.99 7.84 -10.25
CA ALA A 297 31.60 7.77 -8.85
C ALA A 297 31.99 9.06 -8.11
N VAL A 298 31.04 9.67 -7.40
CA VAL A 298 31.31 10.79 -6.49
C VAL A 298 30.90 10.37 -5.09
N VAL A 299 31.85 10.38 -4.16
CA VAL A 299 31.60 10.11 -2.75
C VAL A 299 31.98 11.35 -1.94
N TYR A 300 31.00 11.94 -1.28
CA TYR A 300 31.18 13.05 -0.36
C TYR A 300 30.92 12.58 1.07
N ASN A 301 31.94 12.64 1.90
CA ASN A 301 31.88 12.31 3.31
C ASN A 301 32.24 13.55 4.13
N ARG A 302 31.34 13.94 5.04
CA ARG A 302 31.57 15.03 5.98
C ARG A 302 31.29 14.56 7.40
N GLU A 303 32.18 14.92 8.31
CA GLU A 303 32.02 14.67 9.76
C GLU A 303 31.82 13.16 10.02
N GLN A 304 32.86 12.37 9.71
CA GLN A 304 32.87 10.92 9.84
C GLN A 304 33.92 10.47 10.86
N GLN A 305 33.61 9.46 11.69
CA GLN A 305 34.64 8.80 12.50
C GLN A 305 35.43 7.77 11.68
N SER A 306 34.77 7.08 10.75
CA SER A 306 35.40 6.11 9.86
C SER A 306 34.66 6.04 8.53
N ALA A 307 35.41 6.12 7.43
CA ALA A 307 34.90 5.94 6.09
C ALA A 307 35.79 4.98 5.30
N VAL A 308 35.19 3.96 4.68
CA VAL A 308 35.86 3.04 3.77
C VAL A 308 35.20 3.16 2.41
N VAL A 309 35.99 3.53 1.40
CA VAL A 309 35.53 3.56 0.00
C VAL A 309 36.36 2.55 -0.78
N PHE A 310 35.71 1.51 -1.26
CA PHE A 310 36.31 0.50 -2.13
C PHE A 310 35.79 0.70 -3.56
N ASN A 311 36.72 0.84 -4.49
CA ASN A 311 36.43 1.08 -5.90
C ASN A 311 37.15 0.02 -6.74
N ARG A 312 36.42 -0.66 -7.62
CA ARG A 312 36.98 -1.60 -8.59
C ARG A 312 36.47 -1.27 -9.98
N GLU A 313 37.40 -1.18 -10.95
CA GLU A 313 37.09 -0.97 -12.37
C GLU A 313 36.27 0.32 -12.61
N LEU A 314 36.86 1.47 -12.25
CA LEU A 314 36.28 2.81 -12.45
C LEU A 314 37.01 3.58 -13.56
N GLN A 315 36.27 4.33 -14.38
CA GLN A 315 36.86 5.31 -15.32
C GLN A 315 37.18 6.64 -14.63
N SER A 316 36.30 7.13 -13.75
CA SER A 316 36.50 8.35 -12.97
C SER A 316 35.93 8.22 -11.57
N ALA A 317 36.64 8.74 -10.58
CA ALA A 317 36.20 8.76 -9.19
C ALA A 317 36.62 10.05 -8.49
N VAL A 318 35.71 10.66 -7.75
CA VAL A 318 35.99 11.79 -6.85
C VAL A 318 35.56 11.38 -5.45
N VAL A 319 36.51 11.37 -4.52
CA VAL A 319 36.25 11.13 -3.10
C VAL A 319 36.64 12.38 -2.33
N TYR A 320 35.67 13.00 -1.68
CA TYR A 320 35.89 14.14 -0.79
C TYR A 320 35.60 13.70 0.64
N ASN A 321 36.64 13.76 1.49
CA ASN A 321 36.53 13.49 2.91
C ASN A 321 36.88 14.77 3.67
N ARG A 322 35.94 15.28 4.47
CA ARG A 322 36.19 16.36 5.44
C ARG A 322 36.01 15.82 6.84
N GLU A 323 37.14 15.52 7.47
CA GLU A 323 37.26 15.15 8.87
C GLU A 323 37.26 16.42 9.76
N GLN A 324 36.84 16.29 11.03
CA GLN A 324 36.98 17.34 12.04
C GLN A 324 38.14 17.01 12.97
#